data_AF-A0A353PFD4-F1
#
_entry.id   AF-A0A353PFD4-F1
#
_cell.length_a   1.000
_cell.length_b   1.000
_cell.length_c   1.000
_cell.angle_alpha   90.00
_cell.angle_beta   90.00
_cell.angle_gamma   90.00
#
_symmetry.space_group_name_H-M   'P 1'
#
loop_
_entity.id
_entity.type
_entity.pdbx_description
1 polymer ?
#
loop_
_entity_poly.entity_id
_entity_poly.type
_entity_poly.pdbx_seq_one_letter_code
_entity_poly.pdbx_strand_id
1 'polypeptide(L)' 'LVPHHLYPPLDQDAILITRARDNPAALALLDYLKMPAAREVIASLGYDLPAHRPEKSAP' A
#
# COMPACT_ATOMS: atom_id res chain seq x y z
N LEU A 1 -0.73 5.51 -23.29
CA LEU A 1 -1.39 5.01 -22.06
C LEU A 1 -2.27 3.83 -22.44
N VAL A 2 -2.11 2.70 -21.76
CA VAL A 2 -2.94 1.50 -21.99
C VAL A 2 -4.27 1.70 -21.26
N PRO A 3 -5.44 1.35 -21.85
CA PRO A 3 -6.72 1.46 -21.17
C PRO A 3 -6.79 0.63 -19.87
N HIS A 4 -7.20 1.25 -18.77
CA HIS A 4 -7.22 0.66 -17.43
C HIS A 4 -8.10 -0.58 -17.26
N HIS A 5 -9.08 -0.81 -18.14
CA HIS A 5 -9.97 -1.98 -18.08
C HIS A 5 -9.36 -3.25 -18.70
N LEU A 6 -8.16 -3.15 -19.28
CA LEU A 6 -7.47 -4.29 -19.89
C LEU A 6 -6.62 -5.10 -18.89
N TYR A 7 -6.47 -4.60 -17.67
CA TYR A 7 -5.69 -5.23 -16.62
C TYR A 7 -6.28 -4.90 -15.24
N PRO A 8 -6.13 -5.79 -14.25
CA PRO A 8 -6.45 -5.44 -12.88
C PRO A 8 -5.48 -4.35 -12.36
N PRO A 9 -5.95 -3.45 -11.49
CA PRO A 9 -5.09 -2.55 -10.72
C PRO A 9 -3.86 -3.22 -10.12
N LEU A 10 -2.75 -2.49 -10.05
CA LEU A 10 -1.56 -2.95 -9.33
C LEU A 10 -1.65 -2.54 -7.86
N ASP A 11 -1.91 -3.53 -7.00
CA ASP A 11 -1.97 -3.33 -5.55
C ASP A 11 -0.60 -2.94 -4.96
N GLN A 12 -0.59 -1.92 -4.10
CA GLN A 12 0.58 -1.50 -3.33
C GLN A 12 0.48 -1.99 -1.89
N ASP A 13 1.15 -3.11 -1.59
CA ASP A 13 1.23 -3.69 -0.25
C ASP A 13 2.54 -3.34 0.46
N ALA A 14 2.48 -3.28 1.80
CA ALA A 14 3.65 -3.10 2.64
C ALA A 14 3.73 -4.19 3.72
N ILE A 15 4.90 -4.81 3.86
CA ILE A 15 5.17 -5.85 4.87
C ILE A 15 6.34 -5.42 5.73
N LEU A 16 6.18 -5.50 7.05
CA LEU A 16 7.27 -5.32 8.01
C LEU A 16 8.06 -6.62 8.12
N ILE A 17 9.35 -6.58 7.80
CA ILE A 17 10.23 -7.73 8.02
C ILE A 17 10.52 -7.91 9.51
N THR A 18 10.67 -9.16 9.97
CA THR A 18 10.89 -9.50 11.39
C THR A 18 12.06 -8.74 12.02
N ARG A 19 13.14 -8.52 11.25
CA ARG A 19 14.34 -7.80 11.73
C ARG A 19 14.06 -6.32 12.05
N ALA A 20 13.05 -5.72 11.44
CA ALA A 20 12.70 -4.31 11.61
C ALA A 20 11.54 -4.10 12.58
N ARG A 21 11.10 -5.14 13.30
CA ARG A 21 9.90 -5.11 14.15
C ARG A 21 9.90 -3.98 15.19
N ASP A 22 11.07 -3.65 15.73
CA ASP A 22 11.25 -2.63 16.77
C ASP A 22 11.93 -1.37 16.22
N ASN A 23 12.06 -1.24 14.89
CA ASN A 23 12.66 -0.06 14.27
C ASN A 23 11.61 1.07 14.22
N PRO A 24 11.80 2.17 14.99
CA PRO A 24 10.82 3.24 15.05
C PRO A 24 10.59 3.94 13.71
N ALA A 25 11.61 4.00 12.83
CA ALA A 25 11.48 4.58 11.50
C ALA A 25 10.64 3.68 10.57
N ALA A 26 10.79 2.36 10.68
CA ALA A 26 9.99 1.42 9.88
C ALA A 26 8.52 1.47 10.28
N LEU A 27 8.24 1.56 11.59
CA LEU A 27 6.89 1.72 12.12
C LEU A 27 6.26 3.05 11.67
N ALA A 28 7.00 4.16 11.80
CA ALA A 28 6.53 5.47 11.35
C ALA A 28 6.22 5.51 9.84
N LEU A 29 7.02 4.83 9.02
CA LEU A 29 6.73 4.71 7.59
C LEU A 29 5.42 3.95 7.32
N LEU A 30 5.20 2.82 8.01
CA LEU A 30 3.94 2.06 7.85
C LEU A 30 2.73 2.85 8.29
N ASP A 31 2.85 3.67 9.33
CA ASP A 31 1.78 4.55 9.76
C ASP A 31 1.53 5.70 8.78
N TYR A 32 2.60 6.29 8.23
CA TYR A 32 2.49 7.29 7.18
C TYR A 32 1.77 6.74 5.93
N LEU A 33 2.08 5.52 5.48
CA LEU A 33 1.46 4.90 4.31
C LEU A 33 -0.07 4.75 4.43
N LYS A 34 -0.63 4.76 5.65
CA LYS A 34 -2.08 4.71 5.89
C LYS A 34 -2.76 6.08 5.75
N MET A 35 -2.00 7.17 5.86
CA MET A 35 -2.50 8.54 5.88
C MET A 35 -2.97 9.03 4.49
N PRO A 36 -3.88 10.01 4.43
CA PRO A 36 -4.33 10.60 3.17
C PRO A 36 -3.19 11.15 2.30
N ALA A 37 -2.18 11.76 2.92
CA ALA A 37 -1.01 12.32 2.22
C ALA A 37 -0.24 11.25 1.42
N ALA A 38 -0.08 10.04 1.98
CA ALA A 38 0.56 8.96 1.25
C ALA A 38 -0.30 8.47 0.07
N ARG A 39 -1.63 8.48 0.23
CA ARG A 39 -2.57 8.10 -0.84
C ARG A 39 -2.52 9.07 -2.01
N GLU A 40 -2.40 10.37 -1.74
CA GLU A 40 -2.23 11.38 -2.78
C GLU A 40 -0.95 11.14 -3.59
N VAL A 41 0.16 10.80 -2.92
CA VAL A 41 1.42 10.46 -3.59
C VAL A 41 1.26 9.20 -4.46
N ILE A 42 0.67 8.12 -3.92
CA ILE A 42 0.46 6.86 -4.65
C ILE A 42 -0.38 7.10 -5.91
N ALA A 43 -1.48 7.84 -5.79
CA ALA A 43 -2.35 8.18 -6.91
C ALA A 43 -1.64 9.06 -7.95
N SER A 44 -0.83 10.04 -7.52
CA SER A 44 -0.07 10.91 -8.43
C SER A 44 0.96 10.16 -9.29
N LEU A 45 1.41 9.00 -8.81
CA LEU A 45 2.35 8.13 -9.50
C LEU A 45 1.66 7.10 -10.42
N GLY A 46 0.33 7.16 -10.54
CA GLY A 46 -0.45 6.28 -11.42
C GLY A 46 -0.76 4.91 -10.84
N TYR A 47 -0.61 4.74 -9.52
CA TYR A 47 -1.03 3.53 -8.81
C TYR A 47 -2.42 3.71 -8.21
N ASP A 48 -3.17 2.61 -8.17
CA ASP A 48 -4.50 2.59 -7.56
C ASP A 48 -4.40 2.48 -6.04
N LEU A 49 -5.42 3.02 -5.37
CA LEU A 49 -5.56 2.91 -3.92
C LEU A 49 -6.30 1.62 -3.56
N PRO A 50 -5.92 0.95 -2.45
CA PRO A 50 -6.60 -0.27 -2.03
C PRO A 50 -8.08 -0.01 -1.73
N ALA A 51 -8.95 -0.49 -2.62
CA ALA A 51 -10.39 -0.43 -2.46
C ALA A 51 -10.84 -1.57 -1.53
N HIS A 52 -10.72 -1.37 -0.21
CA HIS A 52 -11.21 -2.30 0.81
C HIS A 52 -10.82 -3.77 0.53
N ARG A 53 -9.62 -4.18 0.97
CA ARG A 53 -9.28 -5.59 1.01
C ARG A 53 -10.09 -6.27 2.13
N PRO A 54 -10.98 -7.25 1.85
CA PRO A 54 -11.43 -8.15 2.89
C PRO A 54 -10.18 -8.86 3.42
N GLU A 55 -9.98 -8.79 4.74
CA GLU A 55 -8.88 -9.43 5.45
C GLU A 55 -8.70 -10.84 4.89
N LYS A 56 -7.61 -11.09 4.14
CA LYS A 56 -7.30 -12.45 3.71
C LYS A 56 -7.00 -13.21 4.99
N SER A 57 -7.97 -13.99 5.46
CA SER A 57 -7.77 -15.01 6.47
C SER A 57 -6.57 -15.85 6.04
N ALA A 58 -5.47 -15.70 6.75
CA ALA A 58 -4.33 -16.60 6.60
C ALA A 58 -4.80 -18.03 6.98
N PRO A 59 -4.31 -19.08 6.29
CA PRO A 59 -4.45 -20.45 6.80
C PRO A 59 -3.67 -20.63 8.12
#